data_AF-A0A4Y7T4F9-F1
#
_entry.id   AF-A0A4Y7T4F9-F1
#
_cell.length_a   1.000
_cell.length_b   1.000
_cell.length_c   1.000
_cell.angle_alpha   90.00
_cell.angle_beta   90.00
_cell.angle_gamma   90.00
#
_symmetry.space_group_name_H-M   'P 1'
#
loop_
_entity.id
_entity.type
_entity.pdbx_description
1 polymer ?
#
loop_
_entity_poly.entity_id
_entity_poly.type
_entity_poly.pdbx_seq_one_letter_code
_entity_poly.pdbx_strand_id
1 'polypeptide(L)'
;MRQNSSQTELRAWNNLQWLDLTFSSWGKKEEDNPKDSIFRHLPLVTTFALELPSYCNGEDCSLVFHLSPNFLCNLTHLTLWCNWDKSKIMGTLQHCMNLESLKLDFCSTLEEYLAQTPSTWLDALQSSGIHLVKLRRMDPVGILQDTVEIALRYIKASALEELDLDFESEGQGRGSIVGGMWLPEEIGGFVKMSGCAKTLRKLQIHCLSMDGEDLTNTFVQMPNTVHDIFDDVLESSKAFCHLGGRFCDLVPRLTKLELLHVQPYPYFCAED
;
A
#
# COMPACT_ATOMS: atom_id res chain seq x y z
N MET A 1 6.64 -35.16 42.25
CA MET A 1 7.11 -33.95 41.54
C MET A 1 6.73 -34.07 40.08
N ARG A 2 5.63 -33.43 39.65
CA ARG A 2 5.28 -33.25 38.23
C ARG A 2 5.40 -31.75 38.00
N GLN A 3 6.42 -31.35 37.24
CA GLN A 3 6.73 -29.94 37.00
C GLN A 3 5.73 -29.33 36.02
N ASN A 4 5.40 -28.07 36.30
CA ASN A 4 4.63 -27.10 35.54
C ASN A 4 5.20 -26.85 34.13
N SER A 5 4.96 -27.74 33.17
CA SER A 5 5.28 -27.45 31.76
C SER A 5 4.26 -26.49 31.11
N SER A 6 3.00 -26.49 31.55
CA SER A 6 1.92 -25.72 30.91
C SER A 6 1.88 -24.22 31.24
N GLN A 7 2.52 -23.76 32.32
CA GLN A 7 2.57 -22.32 32.66
C GLN A 7 3.69 -21.56 31.94
N THR A 8 4.75 -22.26 31.52
CA THR A 8 5.92 -21.65 30.88
C THR A 8 5.67 -21.40 29.39
N GLU A 9 4.88 -22.25 28.74
CA GLU A 9 4.49 -22.13 27.33
C GLU A 9 3.58 -20.92 27.07
N LEU A 10 2.64 -20.62 27.98
CA LEU A 10 1.80 -19.41 27.91
C LEU A 10 2.62 -18.12 28.05
N ARG A 11 3.77 -18.15 28.75
CA ARG A 11 4.63 -16.95 28.87
C ARG A 11 5.32 -16.60 27.57
N ALA A 12 5.78 -17.59 26.81
CA ALA A 12 6.47 -17.33 25.54
C ALA A 12 5.51 -16.75 24.49
N TRP A 13 4.32 -17.33 24.37
CA TRP A 13 3.27 -16.86 23.44
C TRP A 13 2.88 -15.40 23.71
N ASN A 14 2.67 -15.04 24.97
CA ASN A 14 2.25 -13.69 25.36
C ASN A 14 3.36 -12.62 25.28
N ASN A 15 4.61 -13.01 25.04
CA ASN A 15 5.75 -12.09 24.93
C ASN A 15 6.13 -11.82 23.46
N LEU A 16 5.40 -12.38 22.50
CA LEU A 16 5.66 -12.14 21.08
C LEU A 16 5.43 -10.67 20.72
N GLN A 17 6.39 -10.08 20.00
CA GLN A 17 6.28 -8.72 19.46
C GLN A 17 5.97 -8.70 17.97
N TRP A 18 6.34 -9.79 17.29
CA TRP A 18 6.14 -9.98 15.86
C TRP A 18 5.49 -11.33 15.62
N LEU A 19 4.50 -11.33 14.73
CA LEU A 19 3.86 -12.53 14.22
C LEU A 19 3.74 -12.41 12.71
N ASP A 20 4.19 -13.45 12.01
CA ASP A 20 4.10 -13.59 10.57
C ASP A 20 3.34 -14.89 10.27
N LEU A 21 2.23 -14.76 9.52
CA LEU A 21 1.35 -15.86 9.18
C LEU A 21 1.20 -15.94 7.66
N THR A 22 1.78 -16.98 7.07
CA THR A 22 1.56 -17.32 5.66
C THR A 22 0.66 -18.55 5.55
N PHE A 23 -0.43 -18.41 4.81
CA PHE A 23 -1.35 -19.48 4.49
C PHE A 23 -1.15 -19.92 3.04
N SER A 24 -0.73 -21.17 2.84
CA SER A 24 -0.49 -21.73 1.50
C SER A 24 -1.77 -22.18 0.79
N SER A 25 -2.86 -22.36 1.53
CA SER A 25 -4.17 -22.72 0.97
C SER A 25 -5.30 -22.29 1.92
N TRP A 26 -6.48 -22.05 1.36
CA TRP A 26 -7.65 -21.60 2.11
C TRP A 26 -8.21 -22.67 3.07
N GLY A 27 -7.80 -23.93 2.93
CA GLY A 27 -8.24 -25.01 3.81
C GLY A 27 -9.76 -25.19 3.83
N LYS A 28 -10.34 -25.39 5.01
CA LYS A 28 -11.79 -25.37 5.22
C LYS A 28 -12.23 -23.94 5.54
N LYS A 29 -13.48 -23.60 5.17
CA LYS A 29 -14.08 -22.30 5.50
C LYS A 29 -13.87 -21.96 6.99
N GLU A 30 -13.38 -20.75 7.27
CA GLU A 30 -13.32 -20.22 8.63
C GLU A 30 -14.72 -20.13 9.23
N GLU A 31 -14.80 -20.32 10.54
CA GLU A 31 -16.06 -20.23 11.27
C GLU A 31 -16.62 -18.80 11.21
N ASP A 32 -17.89 -18.66 10.80
CA ASP A 32 -18.59 -17.36 10.70
C ASP A 32 -18.74 -16.67 12.07
N ASN A 33 -18.53 -17.41 13.16
CA ASN A 33 -18.57 -16.90 14.53
C ASN A 33 -17.16 -16.46 14.98
N PRO A 34 -16.95 -15.17 15.31
CA PRO A 34 -15.66 -14.67 15.79
C PRO A 34 -15.11 -15.41 17.02
N LYS A 35 -15.98 -16.05 17.81
CA LYS A 35 -15.56 -16.84 18.99
C LYS A 35 -14.84 -18.14 18.62
N ASP A 36 -15.06 -18.64 17.42
CA ASP A 36 -14.51 -19.89 16.93
C ASP A 36 -13.40 -19.65 15.89
N SER A 37 -13.11 -18.37 15.57
CA SER A 37 -12.01 -17.97 14.70
C SER A 37 -10.66 -18.38 15.27
N ILE A 38 -9.79 -18.84 14.37
CA ILE A 38 -8.40 -19.19 14.67
C ILE A 38 -7.61 -17.98 15.22
N PHE A 39 -8.03 -16.75 14.91
CA PHE A 39 -7.33 -15.57 15.37
C PHE A 39 -7.75 -15.08 16.75
N ARG A 40 -8.77 -15.69 17.34
CA ARG A 40 -9.22 -15.33 18.70
C ARG A 40 -8.09 -15.40 19.73
N HIS A 41 -7.15 -16.32 19.52
CA HIS A 41 -6.07 -16.62 20.46
C HIS A 41 -4.72 -16.04 20.02
N LEU A 42 -4.71 -15.11 19.05
CA LEU A 42 -3.48 -14.42 18.67
C LEU A 42 -2.88 -13.68 19.88
N PRO A 43 -1.55 -13.68 20.00
CA PRO A 43 -0.86 -12.92 21.03
C PRO A 43 -0.96 -11.43 20.71
N LEU A 44 -0.89 -10.56 21.72
CA LEU A 44 -0.83 -9.13 21.49
C LEU A 44 0.55 -8.76 20.95
N VAL A 45 0.65 -8.56 19.64
CA VAL A 45 1.88 -8.18 18.93
C VAL A 45 1.81 -6.73 18.48
N THR A 46 2.96 -6.12 18.17
CA THR A 46 3.05 -4.79 17.57
C THR A 46 3.32 -4.84 16.07
N THR A 47 3.93 -5.93 15.59
CA THR A 47 4.21 -6.16 14.17
C THR A 47 3.44 -7.39 13.74
N PHE A 48 2.64 -7.26 12.69
CA PHE A 48 1.87 -8.37 12.15
C PHE A 48 1.99 -8.41 10.62
N ALA A 49 2.34 -9.57 10.10
CA ALA A 49 2.31 -9.87 8.68
C ALA A 49 1.33 -11.02 8.43
N LEU A 50 0.48 -10.85 7.43
CA LEU A 50 -0.51 -11.84 7.04
C LEU A 50 -0.46 -11.99 5.52
N GLU A 51 -0.04 -13.18 5.08
CA GLU A 51 -0.06 -13.60 3.69
C GLU A 51 -1.12 -14.67 3.49
N LEU A 52 -2.04 -14.37 2.57
CA LEU A 52 -3.16 -15.21 2.28
C LEU A 52 -3.06 -15.76 0.86
N PRO A 53 -3.56 -16.99 0.62
CA PRO A 53 -3.62 -17.51 -0.73
C PRO A 53 -4.49 -16.59 -1.59
N SER A 54 -4.19 -16.48 -2.88
CA SER A 54 -5.07 -15.70 -3.77
C SER A 54 -6.46 -16.35 -3.85
N TYR A 55 -7.52 -15.54 -3.76
CA TYR A 55 -8.85 -15.96 -4.24
C TYR A 55 -8.80 -16.20 -5.76
N CYS A 56 -8.65 -17.45 -6.17
CA CYS A 56 -8.76 -17.87 -7.56
C CYS A 56 -9.97 -18.80 -7.71
N ASN A 57 -10.81 -18.60 -8.74
CA ASN A 57 -11.83 -19.54 -9.21
C ASN A 57 -13.07 -19.75 -8.34
N GLY A 58 -13.88 -18.70 -8.09
CA GLY A 58 -15.25 -18.86 -7.59
C GLY A 58 -15.38 -19.43 -6.18
N GLU A 59 -14.28 -19.43 -5.42
CA GLU A 59 -14.28 -19.70 -3.99
C GLU A 59 -14.91 -18.52 -3.24
N ASP A 60 -15.72 -18.84 -2.24
CA ASP A 60 -16.57 -17.87 -1.55
C ASP A 60 -15.72 -16.78 -0.87
N CYS A 61 -15.83 -15.54 -1.36
CA CYS A 61 -15.21 -14.34 -0.79
C CYS A 61 -15.67 -14.08 0.67
N SER A 62 -16.60 -14.88 1.19
CA SER A 62 -17.09 -14.83 2.58
C SER A 62 -16.11 -15.35 3.63
N LEU A 63 -14.86 -15.69 3.30
CA LEU A 63 -13.85 -16.01 4.31
C LEU A 63 -13.57 -14.76 5.17
N VAL A 64 -14.28 -14.65 6.29
CA VAL A 64 -14.19 -13.52 7.22
C VAL A 64 -13.11 -13.82 8.24
N PHE A 65 -11.91 -13.31 7.97
CA PHE A 65 -10.84 -13.28 8.95
C PHE A 65 -11.19 -12.34 10.08
N HIS A 66 -11.57 -12.90 11.23
CA HIS A 66 -12.02 -12.15 12.40
C HIS A 66 -10.83 -11.68 13.25
N LEU A 67 -10.06 -10.72 12.74
CA LEU A 67 -9.07 -10.02 13.55
C LEU A 67 -9.77 -9.11 14.56
N SER A 68 -9.50 -9.32 15.85
CA SER A 68 -10.17 -8.51 16.89
C SER A 68 -9.71 -7.05 16.84
N PRO A 69 -10.61 -6.06 17.06
CA PRO A 69 -10.20 -4.65 17.12
C PRO A 69 -9.12 -4.35 18.15
N ASN A 70 -9.11 -5.09 19.27
CA ASN A 70 -8.08 -4.94 20.31
C ASN A 70 -6.69 -5.38 19.81
N PHE A 71 -6.63 -6.45 19.01
CA PHE A 71 -5.39 -6.89 18.38
C PHE A 71 -4.91 -5.83 17.38
N LEU A 72 -5.79 -5.39 16.47
CA LEU A 72 -5.48 -4.41 15.43
C LEU A 72 -5.03 -3.06 16.00
N CYS A 73 -5.66 -2.59 17.08
CA CYS A 73 -5.31 -1.34 17.73
C CYS A 73 -3.90 -1.36 18.34
N ASN A 74 -3.35 -2.53 18.67
CA ASN A 74 -2.00 -2.64 19.23
C ASN A 74 -0.89 -2.58 18.15
N LEU A 75 -1.25 -2.74 16.88
CA LEU A 75 -0.28 -2.81 15.79
C LEU A 75 0.35 -1.44 15.51
N THR A 76 1.67 -1.44 15.38
CA THR A 76 2.48 -0.34 14.83
C THR A 76 2.96 -0.66 13.42
N HIS A 77 3.06 -1.94 13.06
CA HIS A 77 3.46 -2.38 11.72
C HIS A 77 2.48 -3.45 11.23
N LEU A 78 1.96 -3.26 10.02
CA LEU A 78 1.04 -4.19 9.39
C LEU A 78 1.46 -4.42 7.94
N THR A 79 1.67 -5.68 7.60
CA THR A 79 1.80 -6.15 6.22
C THR A 79 0.62 -7.04 5.90
N LEU A 80 -0.16 -6.69 4.89
CA LEU A 80 -1.23 -7.53 4.36
C LEU A 80 -0.91 -7.88 2.92
N TRP A 81 -0.79 -9.17 2.64
CA TRP A 81 -0.78 -9.69 1.28
C TRP A 81 -2.13 -10.36 1.04
N CYS A 82 -2.99 -9.68 0.31
CA CYS A 82 -4.35 -10.14 0.09
C CYS A 82 -5.03 -9.48 -1.10
N ASN A 83 -5.81 -10.27 -1.84
CA ASN A 83 -6.78 -9.79 -2.82
C ASN A 83 -8.18 -9.57 -2.22
N TRP A 84 -8.24 -9.00 -1.02
CA TRP A 84 -9.50 -8.69 -0.35
C TRP A 84 -10.29 -7.59 -1.08
N ASP A 85 -11.61 -7.59 -0.92
CA ASP A 85 -12.43 -6.48 -1.39
C ASP A 85 -12.17 -5.19 -0.59
N LYS A 86 -12.51 -4.04 -1.20
CA LYS A 86 -12.28 -2.71 -0.62
C LYS A 86 -12.85 -2.60 0.80
N SER A 87 -14.05 -3.13 1.05
CA SER A 87 -14.73 -2.99 2.33
C SER A 87 -14.03 -3.73 3.47
N LYS A 88 -13.45 -4.90 3.19
CA LYS A 88 -12.73 -5.70 4.19
C LYS A 88 -11.38 -5.09 4.57
N ILE A 89 -10.65 -4.57 3.59
CA ILE A 89 -9.39 -3.83 3.85
C ILE A 89 -9.71 -2.61 4.72
N MET A 90 -10.70 -1.81 4.32
CA MET A 90 -11.11 -0.61 5.07
C MET A 90 -11.62 -0.96 6.48
N GLY A 91 -12.46 -1.98 6.60
CA GLY A 91 -13.00 -2.46 7.88
C GLY A 91 -11.92 -3.00 8.83
N THR A 92 -10.78 -3.45 8.31
CA THR A 92 -9.61 -3.84 9.10
C THR A 92 -8.81 -2.61 9.52
N LEU A 93 -8.44 -1.74 8.56
CA LEU A 93 -7.59 -0.58 8.82
C LEU A 93 -8.21 0.45 9.76
N GLN A 94 -9.55 0.57 9.81
CA GLN A 94 -10.24 1.48 10.73
C GLN A 94 -9.93 1.20 12.22
N HIS A 95 -9.43 0.01 12.56
CA HIS A 95 -9.08 -0.36 13.93
C HIS A 95 -7.58 -0.17 14.25
N CYS A 96 -6.74 0.11 13.25
CA CYS A 96 -5.28 0.20 13.38
C CYS A 96 -4.82 1.61 13.85
N MET A 97 -5.30 2.06 15.01
CA MET A 97 -5.11 3.46 15.47
C MET A 97 -3.65 3.82 15.82
N ASN A 98 -2.80 2.83 16.10
CA ASN A 98 -1.40 3.03 16.46
C ASN A 98 -0.42 2.76 15.31
N LEU A 99 -0.94 2.55 14.09
CA LEU A 99 -0.14 2.12 12.96
C LEU A 99 0.85 3.18 12.52
N GLU A 100 2.12 2.80 12.40
CA GLU A 100 3.25 3.64 11.97
C GLU A 100 3.76 3.21 10.58
N SER A 101 3.65 1.93 10.23
CA SER A 101 4.01 1.38 8.92
C SER A 101 2.90 0.46 8.40
N LEU A 102 2.50 0.69 7.15
CA LEU A 102 1.51 -0.11 6.44
C LEU A 102 2.09 -0.56 5.11
N LYS A 103 2.10 -1.87 4.87
CA LYS A 103 2.33 -2.48 3.56
C LYS A 103 1.06 -3.21 3.12
N LEU A 104 0.57 -2.90 1.93
CA LEU A 104 -0.60 -3.52 1.31
C LEU A 104 -0.19 -4.10 -0.03
N ASP A 105 -0.02 -5.42 -0.10
CA ASP A 105 0.22 -6.12 -1.35
C ASP A 105 -1.11 -6.65 -1.88
N PHE A 106 -1.53 -6.09 -3.02
CA PHE A 106 -2.85 -6.35 -3.59
C PHE A 106 -2.93 -7.64 -4.41
N CYS A 107 -1.80 -8.31 -4.72
CA CYS A 107 -1.74 -9.41 -5.69
C CYS A 107 -2.23 -9.02 -7.11
N SER A 108 -1.54 -9.46 -8.16
CA SER A 108 -1.84 -9.06 -9.55
C SER A 108 -3.16 -9.58 -10.15
N THR A 109 -3.92 -10.41 -9.45
CA THR A 109 -5.12 -11.08 -9.99
C THR A 109 -6.43 -10.31 -9.76
N LEU A 110 -6.35 -9.00 -9.51
CA LEU A 110 -7.42 -8.24 -8.85
C LEU A 110 -8.51 -7.65 -9.77
N GLU A 111 -8.30 -7.60 -11.08
CA GLU A 111 -9.19 -6.83 -12.00
C GLU A 111 -10.65 -7.29 -11.99
N GLU A 112 -10.93 -8.59 -11.82
CA GLU A 112 -12.31 -9.11 -11.89
C GLU A 112 -13.09 -9.01 -10.56
N TYR A 113 -12.43 -8.81 -9.42
CA TYR A 113 -13.04 -8.98 -8.08
C TYR A 113 -13.42 -7.66 -7.38
N LEU A 114 -12.71 -6.55 -7.64
CA LEU A 114 -13.01 -5.27 -6.96
C LEU A 114 -14.32 -4.60 -7.41
N ALA A 115 -14.85 -4.97 -8.57
CA ALA A 115 -16.08 -4.41 -9.12
C ALA A 115 -17.36 -4.73 -8.31
N GLN A 116 -17.28 -5.62 -7.30
CA GLN A 116 -18.46 -6.16 -6.60
C GLN A 116 -18.75 -5.52 -5.23
N THR A 117 -18.08 -4.43 -4.85
CA THR A 117 -18.31 -3.80 -3.53
C THR A 117 -19.62 -2.98 -3.51
N PRO A 118 -20.52 -3.16 -2.52
CA PRO A 118 -21.73 -2.33 -2.39
C PRO A 118 -21.37 -0.85 -2.18
N SER A 119 -21.85 0.02 -3.06
CA SER A 119 -21.47 1.44 -3.13
C SER A 119 -21.76 2.23 -1.84
N THR A 120 -22.83 1.90 -1.11
CA THR A 120 -23.35 2.73 -0.02
C THR A 120 -22.43 2.87 1.20
N TRP A 121 -21.61 1.86 1.50
CA TRP A 121 -20.62 1.94 2.60
C TRP A 121 -19.39 2.76 2.18
N LEU A 122 -18.93 2.57 0.95
CA LEU A 122 -17.82 3.34 0.38
C LEU A 122 -18.19 4.82 0.24
N ASP A 123 -19.43 5.14 -0.10
CA ASP A 123 -19.94 6.52 -0.17
C ASP A 123 -19.81 7.25 1.19
N ALA A 124 -20.09 6.56 2.29
CA ALA A 124 -19.94 7.10 3.65
C ALA A 124 -18.46 7.31 4.01
N LEU A 125 -17.59 6.35 3.66
CA LEU A 125 -16.15 6.47 3.85
C LEU A 125 -15.52 7.54 2.95
N GLN A 126 -16.07 7.82 1.78
CA GLN A 126 -15.55 8.84 0.88
C GLN A 126 -15.56 10.23 1.56
N SER A 127 -16.52 10.48 2.46
CA SER A 127 -16.59 11.74 3.22
C SER A 127 -15.68 11.78 4.45
N SER A 128 -15.50 10.65 5.13
CA SER A 128 -14.82 10.57 6.44
C SER A 128 -13.38 10.04 6.34
N GLY A 129 -13.10 9.07 5.49
CA GLY A 129 -11.81 8.40 5.34
C GLY A 129 -11.36 7.63 6.59
N ILE A 130 -10.34 6.81 6.44
CA ILE A 130 -9.66 6.12 7.54
C ILE A 130 -8.49 6.96 8.01
N HIS A 131 -8.56 7.42 9.24
CA HIS A 131 -7.52 8.26 9.83
C HIS A 131 -6.44 7.40 10.51
N LEU A 132 -5.29 7.27 9.86
CA LEU A 132 -4.10 6.62 10.41
C LEU A 132 -3.10 7.71 10.83
N VAL A 133 -3.42 8.42 11.92
CA VAL A 133 -2.72 9.66 12.32
C VAL A 133 -1.26 9.47 12.74
N LYS A 134 -0.85 8.23 13.04
CA LYS A 134 0.55 7.88 13.35
C LYS A 134 1.31 7.28 12.17
N LEU A 135 0.64 7.07 11.03
CA LEU A 135 1.25 6.40 9.89
C LEU A 135 2.34 7.27 9.30
N ARG A 136 3.57 6.75 9.30
CA ARG A 136 4.79 7.38 8.78
C ARG A 136 5.20 6.80 7.45
N ARG A 137 4.94 5.51 7.21
CA ARG A 137 5.27 4.82 5.96
C ARG A 137 4.08 4.07 5.40
N MET A 138 3.81 4.27 4.12
CA MET A 138 2.78 3.54 3.37
C MET A 138 3.40 2.95 2.11
N ASP A 139 3.21 1.64 1.92
CA ASP A 139 3.83 0.82 0.87
C ASP A 139 2.78 -0.08 0.19
N PRO A 140 1.90 0.49 -0.67
CA PRO A 140 1.06 -0.27 -1.57
C PRO A 140 1.87 -0.92 -2.70
N VAL A 141 1.67 -2.22 -2.91
CA VAL A 141 2.34 -3.06 -3.91
C VAL A 141 1.29 -3.74 -4.79
N GLY A 142 1.63 -3.96 -6.07
CA GLY A 142 0.67 -4.51 -7.04
C GLY A 142 -0.41 -3.50 -7.38
N ILE A 143 -0.03 -2.23 -7.49
CA ILE A 143 -0.95 -1.14 -7.73
C ILE A 143 -1.54 -1.20 -9.15
N LEU A 144 -2.87 -1.18 -9.21
CA LEU A 144 -3.72 -1.08 -10.40
C LEU A 144 -4.70 0.09 -10.21
N GLN A 145 -5.47 0.42 -11.26
CA GLN A 145 -6.37 1.58 -11.22
C GLN A 145 -7.30 1.59 -9.99
N ASP A 146 -7.92 0.44 -9.71
CA ASP A 146 -8.90 0.31 -8.63
C ASP A 146 -8.29 0.25 -7.23
N THR A 147 -7.00 -0.11 -7.10
CA THR A 147 -6.30 -0.23 -5.82
C THR A 147 -5.61 1.05 -5.39
N VAL A 148 -5.21 1.91 -6.35
CA VAL A 148 -4.80 3.29 -6.03
C VAL A 148 -5.88 4.02 -5.28
N GLU A 149 -7.15 3.87 -5.68
CA GLU A 149 -8.24 4.51 -4.95
C GLU A 149 -8.26 4.09 -3.48
N ILE A 150 -8.01 2.80 -3.19
CA ILE A 150 -7.95 2.29 -1.82
C ILE A 150 -6.84 3.00 -1.04
N ALA A 151 -5.63 3.01 -1.60
CA ALA A 151 -4.45 3.55 -0.93
C ALA A 151 -4.46 5.08 -0.81
N LEU A 152 -4.87 5.80 -1.86
CA LEU A 152 -4.72 7.26 -1.97
C LEU A 152 -6.02 8.04 -1.69
N ARG A 153 -7.20 7.43 -1.83
CA ARG A 153 -8.47 8.14 -1.64
C ARG A 153 -9.08 7.98 -0.26
N TYR A 154 -8.97 6.78 0.33
CA TYR A 154 -9.64 6.47 1.59
C TYR A 154 -8.74 6.58 2.82
N ILE A 155 -7.42 6.38 2.68
CA ILE A 155 -6.49 6.49 3.80
C ILE A 155 -6.08 7.96 4.00
N LYS A 156 -6.15 8.44 5.24
CA LYS A 156 -5.73 9.77 5.67
C LYS A 156 -4.60 9.64 6.68
N ALA A 157 -3.40 10.05 6.28
CA ALA A 157 -2.18 9.86 7.07
C ALA A 157 -1.43 11.18 7.28
N SER A 158 -1.84 11.97 8.27
CA SER A 158 -1.28 13.32 8.50
C SER A 158 0.16 13.37 8.96
N ALA A 159 0.70 12.25 9.45
CA ALA A 159 2.09 12.10 9.87
C ALA A 159 2.96 11.40 8.82
N LEU A 160 2.45 11.16 7.60
CA LEU A 160 3.16 10.38 6.59
C LEU A 160 4.48 11.07 6.21
N GLU A 161 5.56 10.30 6.21
CA GLU A 161 6.92 10.70 5.88
C GLU A 161 7.42 10.01 4.61
N GLU A 162 6.99 8.77 4.35
CA GLU A 162 7.37 7.95 3.20
C GLU A 162 6.14 7.38 2.49
N LEU A 163 6.06 7.63 1.18
CA LEU A 163 5.11 6.99 0.27
C LEU A 163 5.88 6.14 -0.75
N ASP A 164 5.59 4.86 -0.80
CA ASP A 164 6.23 3.87 -1.66
C ASP A 164 5.17 3.23 -2.55
N LEU A 165 5.21 3.50 -3.86
CA LEU A 165 4.20 3.05 -4.81
C LEU A 165 4.82 2.05 -5.78
N ASP A 166 4.42 0.80 -5.70
CA ASP A 166 4.92 -0.26 -6.58
C ASP A 166 3.82 -0.77 -7.52
N PHE A 167 4.05 -0.58 -8.82
CA PHE A 167 3.15 -0.96 -9.91
C PHE A 167 3.54 -2.28 -10.58
N GLU A 168 4.52 -3.02 -10.04
CA GLU A 168 4.84 -4.36 -10.53
C GLU A 168 3.65 -5.32 -10.27
N SER A 169 3.19 -6.00 -11.31
CA SER A 169 2.15 -7.02 -11.20
C SER A 169 2.69 -8.37 -11.70
N GLU A 170 2.60 -9.42 -10.89
CA GLU A 170 3.00 -10.77 -11.30
C GLU A 170 2.24 -11.22 -12.56
N GLY A 171 2.96 -11.60 -13.61
CA GLY A 171 2.40 -12.31 -14.76
C GLY A 171 1.77 -11.44 -15.86
N GLN A 172 1.52 -10.16 -15.62
CA GLN A 172 1.27 -9.19 -16.70
C GLN A 172 2.54 -8.37 -16.92
N GLY A 173 3.02 -8.30 -18.16
CA GLY A 173 4.13 -7.40 -18.50
C GLY A 173 3.83 -5.98 -18.00
N ARG A 174 4.88 -5.27 -17.58
CA ARG A 174 4.88 -3.89 -17.04
C ARG A 174 3.55 -3.19 -17.23
N GLY A 175 2.81 -2.99 -16.14
CA GLY A 175 1.47 -2.43 -16.17
C GLY A 175 1.47 -1.12 -16.94
N SER A 176 0.97 -1.13 -18.18
CA SER A 176 0.41 0.08 -18.75
C SER A 176 -0.78 0.37 -17.85
N ILE A 177 -0.69 1.38 -16.99
CA ILE A 177 -1.88 1.92 -16.31
C ILE A 177 -2.95 2.00 -17.40
N VAL A 178 -4.01 1.20 -17.24
CA VAL A 178 -5.11 1.18 -18.19
C VAL A 178 -5.63 2.61 -18.27
N GLY A 179 -5.55 3.19 -19.48
CA GLY A 179 -5.59 4.63 -19.69
C GLY A 179 -6.79 5.31 -19.03
N GLY A 180 -6.52 6.18 -18.06
CA GLY A 180 -7.55 6.96 -17.37
C GLY A 180 -7.14 7.51 -16.02
N MET A 181 -6.18 6.88 -15.33
CA MET A 181 -5.66 7.42 -14.09
C MET A 181 -4.56 8.44 -14.34
N TRP A 182 -4.74 9.62 -13.76
CA TRP A 182 -3.69 10.63 -13.72
C TRP A 182 -3.00 10.60 -12.34
N LEU A 183 -1.96 9.79 -12.21
CA LEU A 183 -1.26 9.56 -10.94
C LEU A 183 -0.82 10.86 -10.22
N PRO A 184 -0.28 11.89 -10.90
CA PRO A 184 -0.01 13.18 -10.28
C PRO A 184 -1.21 13.76 -9.54
N GLU A 185 -2.41 13.76 -10.13
CA GLU A 185 -3.61 14.28 -9.48
C GLU A 185 -4.03 13.45 -8.27
N GLU A 186 -3.91 12.11 -8.36
CA GLU A 186 -4.21 11.20 -7.24
C GLU A 186 -3.26 11.43 -6.06
N ILE A 187 -1.96 11.56 -6.33
CA ILE A 187 -0.97 11.89 -5.30
C ILE A 187 -1.24 13.26 -4.69
N GLY A 188 -1.51 14.28 -5.52
CA GLY A 188 -1.83 15.63 -5.04
C GLY A 188 -3.10 15.68 -4.20
N GLY A 189 -4.13 14.95 -4.64
CA GLY A 189 -5.38 14.74 -3.92
C GLY A 189 -5.13 14.09 -2.56
N PHE A 190 -4.38 12.98 -2.52
CA PHE A 190 -3.99 12.31 -1.30
C PHE A 190 -3.22 13.22 -0.34
N VAL A 191 -2.17 13.89 -0.82
CA VAL A 191 -1.33 14.78 0.00
C VAL A 191 -2.16 15.88 0.64
N LYS A 192 -3.09 16.47 -0.12
CA LYS A 192 -4.02 17.49 0.36
C LYS A 192 -5.02 16.94 1.37
N MET A 193 -5.65 15.80 1.07
CA MET A 193 -6.68 15.18 1.94
C MET A 193 -6.09 14.65 3.25
N SER A 194 -4.91 14.03 3.19
CA SER A 194 -4.16 13.55 4.34
C SER A 194 -3.56 14.69 5.17
N GLY A 195 -3.35 15.87 4.56
CA GLY A 195 -2.69 16.99 5.22
C GLY A 195 -1.19 16.73 5.47
N CYS A 196 -0.58 15.80 4.73
CA CYS A 196 0.80 15.35 4.92
C CYS A 196 1.82 16.15 4.10
N ALA A 197 1.41 17.19 3.36
CA ALA A 197 2.31 18.00 2.53
C ALA A 197 3.55 18.53 3.26
N LYS A 198 3.44 18.76 4.58
CA LYS A 198 4.54 19.23 5.43
C LYS A 198 5.38 18.11 6.01
N THR A 199 4.89 16.87 6.08
CA THR A 199 5.58 15.74 6.70
C THR A 199 6.17 14.78 5.67
N LEU A 200 5.56 14.69 4.48
CA LEU A 200 6.06 13.84 3.40
C LEU A 200 7.46 14.29 3.00
N ARG A 201 8.39 13.34 3.00
CA ARG A 201 9.82 13.54 2.76
C ARG A 201 10.36 12.63 1.67
N LYS A 202 9.79 11.44 1.54
CA LYS A 202 10.23 10.45 0.58
C LYS A 202 9.09 9.99 -0.31
N LEU A 203 9.31 10.07 -1.63
CA LEU A 203 8.49 9.41 -2.62
C LEU A 203 9.30 8.32 -3.32
N GLN A 204 8.71 7.15 -3.48
CA GLN A 204 9.25 6.10 -4.32
C GLN A 204 8.17 5.63 -5.28
N ILE A 205 8.51 5.50 -6.55
CA ILE A 205 7.64 4.99 -7.59
C ILE A 205 8.42 3.92 -8.35
N HIS A 206 7.86 2.71 -8.40
CA HIS A 206 8.48 1.56 -9.06
C HIS A 206 7.61 1.07 -10.23
N CYS A 207 8.26 0.60 -11.29
CA CYS A 207 7.65 -0.15 -12.39
C CYS A 207 6.49 0.58 -13.09
N LEU A 208 6.61 1.89 -13.27
CA LEU A 208 5.57 2.74 -13.85
C LEU A 208 5.97 3.35 -15.20
N SER A 209 5.08 3.35 -16.19
CA SER A 209 5.27 4.18 -17.39
C SER A 209 4.81 5.62 -17.11
N MET A 210 5.73 6.57 -17.14
CA MET A 210 5.43 7.98 -16.86
C MET A 210 6.20 8.88 -17.82
N ASP A 211 5.49 9.75 -18.53
CA ASP A 211 6.15 10.72 -19.41
C ASP A 211 6.75 11.92 -18.63
N GLY A 212 7.35 12.84 -19.38
CA GLY A 212 7.97 14.02 -18.78
C GLY A 212 7.04 15.02 -18.12
N GLU A 213 5.84 15.15 -18.65
CA GLU A 213 4.82 16.04 -18.13
C GLU A 213 4.27 15.48 -16.82
N ASP A 214 3.97 14.19 -16.77
CA ASP A 214 3.49 13.51 -15.57
C ASP A 214 4.53 13.51 -14.45
N LEU A 215 5.81 13.30 -14.76
CA LEU A 215 6.88 13.39 -13.76
C LEU A 215 6.98 14.81 -13.20
N THR A 216 6.93 15.82 -14.08
CA THR A 216 6.93 17.23 -13.69
C THR A 216 5.73 17.56 -12.80
N ASN A 217 4.54 17.11 -13.17
CA ASN A 217 3.32 17.32 -12.41
C ASN A 217 3.36 16.60 -11.06
N THR A 218 3.97 15.42 -10.99
CA THR A 218 4.19 14.69 -9.73
C THR A 218 5.03 15.52 -8.76
N PHE A 219 6.14 16.10 -9.24
CA PHE A 219 6.98 16.97 -8.42
C PHE A 219 6.25 18.23 -7.92
N VAL A 220 5.40 18.84 -8.75
CA VAL A 220 4.58 20.00 -8.35
C VAL A 220 3.69 19.69 -7.16
N GLN A 221 3.16 18.47 -7.04
CA GLN A 221 2.29 18.10 -5.92
C GLN A 221 3.05 17.89 -4.61
N MET A 222 4.37 17.74 -4.66
CA MET A 222 5.19 17.34 -3.51
C MET A 222 6.47 18.18 -3.36
N PRO A 223 6.36 19.52 -3.27
CA PRO A 223 7.54 20.41 -3.26
C PRO A 223 8.43 20.28 -2.02
N ASN A 224 8.01 19.49 -1.01
CA ASN A 224 8.73 19.31 0.25
C ASN A 224 9.49 17.98 0.37
N THR A 225 9.49 17.14 -0.69
CA THR A 225 10.30 15.93 -0.68
C THR A 225 11.78 16.26 -0.61
N VAL A 226 12.54 15.39 0.06
CA VAL A 226 14.00 15.50 0.24
C VAL A 226 14.72 14.34 -0.43
N HIS A 227 14.01 13.24 -0.70
CA HIS A 227 14.53 12.05 -1.33
C HIS A 227 13.47 11.39 -2.21
N ASP A 228 13.69 11.41 -3.52
CA ASP A 228 12.79 10.76 -4.47
C ASP A 228 13.51 9.64 -5.21
N ILE A 229 12.82 8.50 -5.40
CA ILE A 229 13.32 7.33 -6.13
C ILE A 229 12.33 6.98 -7.23
N PHE A 230 12.83 6.85 -8.44
CA PHE A 230 12.09 6.36 -9.59
C PHE A 230 12.80 5.13 -10.10
N ASP A 231 12.19 3.96 -9.91
CA ASP A 231 12.74 2.67 -10.31
C ASP A 231 11.95 2.09 -11.48
N ASP A 232 12.68 1.73 -12.55
CA ASP A 232 12.12 1.17 -13.77
C ASP A 232 11.00 2.02 -14.40
N VAL A 233 11.12 3.35 -14.24
CA VAL A 233 10.16 4.30 -14.79
C VAL A 233 10.46 4.56 -16.27
N LEU A 234 9.61 4.03 -17.15
CA LEU A 234 9.74 4.15 -18.61
C LEU A 234 9.57 5.62 -19.06
N GLU A 235 10.24 6.00 -20.14
CA GLU A 235 10.24 7.36 -20.74
C GLU A 235 10.83 8.50 -19.88
N SER A 236 11.28 8.20 -18.66
CA SER A 236 11.91 9.15 -17.74
C SER A 236 13.12 9.89 -18.35
N SER A 237 13.84 9.29 -19.30
CA SER A 237 14.98 9.97 -19.96
C SER A 237 14.57 11.23 -20.73
N LYS A 238 13.37 11.27 -21.34
CA LYS A 238 12.83 12.50 -21.94
C LYS A 238 12.33 13.46 -20.87
N ALA A 239 11.78 12.93 -19.79
CA ALA A 239 11.27 13.70 -18.68
C ALA A 239 12.31 14.66 -18.11
N PHE A 240 13.54 14.19 -17.92
CA PHE A 240 14.62 15.04 -17.39
C PHE A 240 15.05 16.15 -18.36
N CYS A 241 14.93 15.93 -19.68
CA CYS A 241 15.13 17.01 -20.66
C CYS A 241 14.07 18.12 -20.51
N HIS A 242 12.83 17.76 -20.17
CA HIS A 242 11.74 18.71 -19.91
C HIS A 242 11.86 19.42 -18.56
N LEU A 243 12.38 18.74 -17.54
CA LEU A 243 12.58 19.32 -16.20
C LEU A 243 13.59 20.49 -16.23
N GLY A 244 14.61 20.39 -17.08
CA GLY A 244 15.49 21.50 -17.46
C GLY A 244 15.96 22.39 -16.29
N GLY A 245 16.06 23.70 -16.54
CA GLY A 245 16.47 24.68 -15.52
C GLY A 245 15.43 24.95 -14.43
N ARG A 246 14.22 24.36 -14.51
CA ARG A 246 13.13 24.58 -13.55
C ARG A 246 13.08 23.54 -12.44
N PHE A 247 13.86 22.47 -12.53
CA PHE A 247 13.85 21.38 -11.55
C PHE A 247 14.02 21.88 -10.11
N CYS A 248 14.97 22.80 -9.89
CA CYS A 248 15.21 23.40 -8.57
C CYS A 248 14.01 24.22 -8.03
N ASP A 249 13.19 24.78 -8.91
CA ASP A 249 11.99 25.53 -8.51
C ASP A 249 10.84 24.60 -8.12
N LEU A 250 10.77 23.41 -8.73
CA LEU A 250 9.71 22.43 -8.49
C LEU A 250 9.91 21.68 -7.17
N VAL A 251 11.16 21.31 -6.88
CA VAL A 251 11.53 20.51 -5.70
C VAL A 251 12.67 21.18 -4.92
N PRO A 252 12.41 22.36 -4.32
CA PRO A 252 13.45 23.19 -3.70
C PRO A 252 14.13 22.54 -2.49
N ARG A 253 13.62 21.43 -1.98
CA ARG A 253 14.16 20.69 -0.83
C ARG A 253 14.80 19.36 -1.20
N LEU A 254 14.75 18.95 -2.45
CA LEU A 254 15.27 17.66 -2.88
C LEU A 254 16.79 17.63 -2.75
N THR A 255 17.29 16.68 -1.97
CA THR A 255 18.72 16.47 -1.73
C THR A 255 19.25 15.21 -2.40
N LYS A 256 18.35 14.26 -2.69
CA LYS A 256 18.69 12.99 -3.31
C LYS A 256 17.62 12.62 -4.33
N LEU A 257 18.04 12.38 -5.57
CA LEU A 257 17.22 11.81 -6.62
C LEU A 257 17.89 10.53 -7.10
N GLU A 258 17.19 9.41 -7.04
CA GLU A 258 17.66 8.14 -7.54
C GLU A 258 16.82 7.71 -8.74
N LEU A 259 17.49 7.44 -9.85
CA LEU A 259 16.88 6.92 -11.06
C LEU A 259 17.47 5.55 -11.31
N LEU A 260 16.66 4.53 -11.06
CA LEU A 260 17.07 3.13 -11.10
C LEU A 260 16.48 2.48 -12.36
N HIS A 261 17.25 1.56 -12.95
CA HIS A 261 16.86 0.82 -14.17
C HIS A 261 16.36 1.66 -15.35
N VAL A 262 16.87 2.89 -15.50
CA VAL A 262 16.53 3.78 -16.62
C VAL A 262 16.97 3.15 -17.95
N GLN A 263 16.00 2.92 -18.85
CA GLN A 263 16.33 2.48 -20.20
C GLN A 263 16.88 3.66 -21.03
N PRO A 264 18.09 3.55 -21.60
CA PRO A 264 18.61 4.57 -22.49
C PRO A 264 17.74 4.63 -23.75
N TYR A 265 17.20 5.82 -24.05
CA TYR A 265 16.37 6.03 -25.24
C TYR A 265 17.21 5.75 -26.51
N PRO A 266 16.75 4.90 -27.44
CA PRO A 266 17.52 4.57 -28.63
C PRO A 266 17.33 5.67 -29.69
N TYR A 267 17.95 6.84 -29.52
CA TYR A 267 18.20 7.78 -30.61
C TYR A 267 19.66 8.22 -30.62
N PHE A 268 20.52 7.24 -30.93
CA PHE A 268 21.68 7.44 -31.78
C PHE A 268 21.58 6.46 -32.96
N CYS A 269 20.48 6.55 -33.72
CA CYS A 269 20.47 6.11 -35.11
C CYS A 269 20.34 7.38 -35.94
N ALA A 270 21.40 7.64 -36.70
CA ALA A 270 21.69 8.82 -37.51
C ALA A 270 20.47 9.51 -38.14
N GLU A 271 20.38 10.83 -37.94
CA GLU A 271 19.83 11.70 -38.97
C GLU A 271 20.90 11.86 -40.06
N ASP A 272 20.58 11.41 -41.28
CA ASP A 272 21.10 11.94 -42.54
C ASP A 272 20.21 13.11 -42.99
#